data_AF-A0A508ACG8-F1
#
_entry.id   AF-A0A508ACG8-F1
#
_cell.length_a   1.000
_cell.length_b   1.000
_cell.length_c   1.000
_cell.angle_alpha   90.00
_cell.angle_beta   90.00
_cell.angle_gamma   90.00
#
_symmetry.space_group_name_H-M   'P 1'
#
loop_
_entity.id
_entity.type
_entity.pdbx_description
1 polymer ?
#
loop_
_entity_poly.entity_id
_entity_poly.type
_entity_poly.pdbx_seq_one_letter_code
_entity_poly.pdbx_strand_id
1 'polypeptide(L)'
;MSFALLLPAALVALTALLLPLLIHLARRSEQRPTEFAALRWLRQRPRPRQRIRFEEWPLLLLRLALLALVALWLARPVLYGKAAGTPWTVVVAGVDPASLPAAGDRDVEVRWLAPGFPDIAQPAPHGPVPFASLLRQLDAELPADIALTVRVPERLEHADAQLPVLSRKVDWQVVPGAMPQPPIAATAPPLLHVVASDPAPPALRYLRAATHAWWPDPDAASAAVTLSTPAGSAPADAVLVWLEPGELPPAARAWIADGGTALLAAAVSLSDPPAMVAAWRDADGTLLAEATMLGRGRVVRLTRPL
;
A
#
# COMPACT_ATOMS: atom_id res chain seq x y z
N MET A 1 18.18 -4.80 -24.38
CA MET A 1 17.02 -5.49 -24.98
C MET A 1 17.21 -6.98 -24.77
N SER A 2 16.30 -7.65 -24.08
CA SER A 2 16.38 -9.10 -23.88
C SER A 2 15.22 -9.78 -24.61
N PHE A 3 15.52 -10.85 -25.33
CA PHE A 3 14.51 -11.72 -25.91
C PHE A 3 14.21 -12.84 -24.94
N ALA A 4 12.93 -13.13 -24.71
CA ALA A 4 12.53 -14.37 -24.05
C ALA A 4 11.34 -15.02 -24.76
N LEU A 5 11.17 -16.31 -24.51
CA LEU A 5 10.04 -17.11 -24.99
C LEU A 5 9.19 -17.47 -23.78
N LEU A 6 7.90 -17.15 -23.82
CA LEU A 6 6.99 -17.53 -22.74
C LEU A 6 6.75 -19.04 -22.69
N LEU A 7 6.89 -19.72 -23.83
CA LEU A 7 6.73 -21.17 -23.95
C LEU A 7 7.89 -21.78 -24.76
N PRO A 8 9.11 -21.88 -24.21
CA PRO A 8 10.28 -22.34 -24.94
C PRO A 8 10.13 -23.78 -25.48
N ALA A 9 9.35 -24.62 -24.80
CA ALA A 9 9.04 -25.98 -25.23
C ALA A 9 8.30 -26.05 -26.57
N ALA A 10 7.59 -24.99 -26.98
CA ALA A 10 6.91 -24.94 -28.28
C ALA A 10 7.89 -25.00 -29.47
N LEU A 11 9.18 -24.70 -29.26
CA LEU A 11 10.20 -24.86 -30.29
C LEU A 11 10.35 -26.31 -30.77
N VAL A 12 9.91 -27.30 -29.97
CA VAL A 12 9.84 -28.71 -30.41
C VAL A 12 8.96 -28.85 -31.66
N ALA A 13 7.96 -27.99 -31.86
CA ALA A 13 7.13 -27.99 -33.07
C ALA A 13 7.94 -27.73 -34.36
N LEU A 14 9.16 -27.15 -34.27
CA LEU A 14 10.05 -26.99 -35.41
C LEU A 14 10.50 -28.34 -36.00
N THR A 15 10.40 -29.46 -35.27
CA THR A 15 10.68 -30.79 -35.85
C THR A 15 9.71 -31.13 -36.98
N ALA A 16 8.53 -30.53 -37.03
CA ALA A 16 7.56 -30.70 -38.12
C ALA A 16 8.11 -30.21 -39.47
N LEU A 17 9.11 -29.31 -39.51
CA LEU A 17 9.78 -28.89 -40.75
C LEU A 17 10.52 -30.05 -41.44
N LEU A 18 10.92 -31.09 -40.70
CA LEU A 18 11.54 -32.27 -41.29
C LEU A 18 10.60 -33.01 -42.23
N LEU A 19 9.30 -33.01 -41.95
CA LEU A 19 8.31 -33.76 -42.72
C LEU A 19 8.23 -33.32 -44.19
N PRO A 20 7.99 -32.04 -44.54
CA PRO A 20 8.00 -31.60 -45.93
C PRO A 20 9.38 -31.69 -46.59
N LEU A 21 10.46 -31.51 -45.83
CA LEU A 21 11.83 -31.67 -46.33
C LEU A 21 12.10 -33.12 -46.77
N LEU A 22 11.74 -34.08 -45.92
CA LEU A 22 11.87 -35.52 -46.19
C LEU A 22 10.96 -35.96 -47.34
N ILE A 23 9.71 -35.50 -47.38
CA ILE A 23 8.78 -35.79 -48.48
C ILE A 23 9.36 -35.27 -49.80
N HIS A 24 9.93 -34.06 -49.81
CA HIS A 24 10.54 -33.51 -51.01
C HIS A 24 11.76 -34.32 -51.47
N LEU A 25 12.63 -34.72 -50.53
CA LEU A 25 13.80 -35.54 -50.83
C LEU A 25 13.42 -36.96 -51.29
N ALA A 26 12.32 -37.51 -50.79
CA ALA A 26 11.78 -38.81 -51.16
C ALA A 26 11.00 -38.79 -52.49
N ARG A 27 10.60 -37.62 -52.97
CA ARG A 27 9.81 -37.49 -54.20
C ARG A 27 10.70 -37.79 -55.42
N ARG A 28 10.70 -39.05 -55.84
CA ARG A 28 11.26 -39.46 -57.12
C ARG A 28 10.42 -38.82 -58.23
N SER A 29 11.07 -38.19 -59.20
CA SER A 29 10.38 -37.67 -60.38
C SER A 29 9.69 -38.82 -61.11
N GLU A 30 8.36 -38.83 -61.08
CA GLU A 30 7.56 -39.72 -61.92
C GLU A 30 7.76 -39.27 -63.36
N GLN A 31 8.70 -39.90 -64.06
CA GLN A 31 8.81 -39.77 -65.50
C GLN A 31 7.57 -40.44 -66.10
N ARG A 32 6.54 -39.65 -66.39
CA ARG A 32 5.39 -40.14 -67.14
C ARG A 32 5.88 -40.48 -68.55
N PRO A 33 5.76 -41.74 -68.99
CA PRO A 33 6.10 -42.08 -70.36
C PRO A 33 5.09 -41.41 -71.28
N THR A 34 5.54 -40.40 -72.02
CA THR A 34 4.74 -39.78 -73.07
C THR A 34 4.96 -40.55 -74.35
N GLU A 35 3.89 -41.10 -74.95
CA GLU A 35 4.01 -41.76 -76.25
C GLU A 35 4.33 -40.72 -77.34
N PHE A 36 5.56 -40.75 -77.84
CA PHE A 36 6.02 -39.88 -78.92
C PHE A 36 6.45 -40.71 -80.12
N ALA A 37 5.64 -40.71 -81.18
CA ALA A 37 5.77 -41.60 -82.34
C ALA A 37 7.13 -41.49 -83.06
N ALA A 38 7.80 -40.34 -82.99
CA ALA A 38 9.09 -40.11 -83.65
C ALA A 38 10.26 -40.86 -82.99
N LEU A 39 10.14 -41.29 -81.73
CA LEU A 39 11.25 -41.90 -80.97
C LEU A 39 11.50 -43.37 -81.33
N ARG A 40 10.61 -44.04 -82.06
CA ARG A 40 10.78 -45.47 -82.42
C ARG A 40 12.03 -45.76 -83.28
N TRP A 41 12.60 -44.73 -83.91
CA TRP A 41 13.79 -44.83 -84.76
C TRP A 41 15.09 -44.51 -84.00
N LEU A 42 15.01 -44.04 -82.75
CA LEU A 42 16.16 -43.58 -81.96
C LEU A 42 16.67 -44.70 -81.04
N ARG A 43 17.73 -45.41 -81.46
CA ARG A 43 18.38 -46.50 -80.70
C ARG A 43 19.36 -46.00 -79.62
N GLN A 44 18.90 -45.14 -78.70
CA GLN A 44 19.70 -44.82 -77.51
C GLN A 44 18.95 -45.23 -76.24
N ARG A 45 19.60 -46.07 -75.42
CA ARG A 45 19.20 -46.37 -74.04
C ARG A 45 19.87 -45.34 -73.13
N PRO A 46 19.21 -44.22 -72.76
CA PRO A 46 19.79 -43.27 -71.83
C PRO A 46 19.99 -43.95 -70.47
N ARG A 47 21.20 -43.82 -69.90
CA ARG A 47 21.48 -44.29 -68.54
C ARG A 47 20.67 -43.45 -67.55
N PRO A 48 19.96 -44.06 -66.58
CA PRO A 48 19.20 -43.31 -65.60
C PRO A 48 20.17 -42.52 -64.72
N ARG A 49 20.26 -41.21 -64.95
CA ARG A 49 20.95 -40.28 -64.04
C ARG A 49 19.94 -39.82 -62.99
N GLN A 50 19.98 -40.46 -61.83
CA GLN A 50 19.31 -39.96 -60.64
C GLN A 50 20.06 -38.71 -60.16
N ARG A 51 19.60 -37.53 -60.55
CA ARG A 51 20.04 -36.27 -59.93
C ARG A 51 18.88 -35.74 -59.10
N ILE A 52 19.16 -35.47 -57.83
CA ILE A 52 18.24 -34.75 -56.94
C ILE A 52 18.12 -33.35 -57.50
N ARG A 53 17.01 -33.05 -58.19
CA ARG A 53 16.66 -31.70 -58.62
C ARG A 53 15.55 -31.20 -57.71
N PHE A 54 15.82 -30.10 -57.02
CA PHE A 54 14.82 -29.37 -56.26
C PHE A 54 13.91 -28.61 -57.23
N GLU A 55 12.89 -29.30 -57.73
CA GLU A 55 11.81 -28.65 -58.48
C GLU A 55 10.92 -27.92 -57.47
N GLU A 56 10.48 -26.69 -57.77
CA GLU A 56 9.59 -25.91 -56.88
C GLU A 56 10.21 -25.47 -55.52
N TRP A 57 11.54 -25.28 -55.43
CA TRP A 57 12.19 -24.79 -54.18
C TRP A 57 11.54 -23.54 -53.54
N PRO A 58 11.01 -22.55 -54.31
CA PRO A 58 10.26 -21.43 -53.71
C PRO A 58 9.02 -21.85 -52.90
N LEU A 59 8.26 -22.85 -53.39
CA LEU A 59 7.07 -23.37 -52.70
C LEU A 59 7.44 -24.16 -51.44
N LEU A 60 8.54 -24.92 -51.49
CA LEU A 60 9.09 -25.59 -50.32
C LEU A 60 9.46 -24.57 -49.23
N LEU A 61 10.18 -23.51 -49.62
CA LEU A 61 10.63 -22.46 -48.70
C LEU A 61 9.43 -21.76 -48.05
N LEU A 62 8.39 -21.45 -48.82
CA LEU A 62 7.14 -20.89 -48.29
C LEU A 62 6.46 -21.84 -47.28
N ARG A 63 6.37 -23.13 -47.58
CA ARG A 63 5.78 -24.12 -46.66
C ARG A 63 6.57 -24.22 -45.35
N LEU A 64 7.91 -24.24 -45.42
CA LEU A 64 8.78 -24.23 -44.25
C LEU A 64 8.61 -22.94 -43.44
N ALA A 65 8.54 -21.79 -44.11
CA ALA A 65 8.33 -20.49 -43.46
C ALA A 65 6.99 -20.44 -42.72
N LEU A 66 5.90 -20.94 -43.31
CA LEU A 66 4.59 -21.01 -42.66
C LEU A 66 4.62 -21.87 -41.40
N LEU A 67 5.22 -23.07 -41.47
CA LEU A 67 5.36 -23.94 -40.30
C LEU A 67 6.24 -23.31 -39.21
N ALA A 68 7.33 -22.65 -39.60
CA ALA A 68 8.19 -21.93 -38.67
C ALA A 68 7.45 -20.77 -37.99
N LEU A 69 6.65 -20.01 -38.73
CA LEU A 69 5.82 -18.93 -38.17
C LEU A 69 4.80 -19.46 -37.17
N VAL A 70 4.15 -20.60 -37.44
CA VAL A 70 3.22 -21.24 -36.49
C VAL A 70 3.95 -21.69 -35.23
N ALA A 71 5.13 -22.31 -35.36
CA ALA A 71 5.93 -22.72 -34.22
C ALA A 71 6.40 -21.52 -33.37
N LEU A 72 6.85 -20.44 -34.02
CA LEU A 72 7.21 -19.19 -33.35
C LEU A 72 6.01 -18.53 -32.68
N TRP A 73 4.84 -18.54 -33.32
CA TRP A 73 3.61 -18.01 -32.74
C TRP A 73 3.23 -18.76 -31.44
N LEU A 74 3.35 -20.10 -31.44
CA LEU A 74 3.15 -20.91 -30.24
C LEU A 74 4.20 -20.66 -29.15
N ALA A 75 5.45 -20.39 -29.53
CA ALA A 75 6.52 -20.07 -28.59
C ALA A 75 6.36 -18.70 -27.91
N ARG A 76 5.46 -17.85 -28.43
CA ARG A 76 5.15 -16.50 -27.93
C ARG A 76 6.42 -15.70 -27.61
N PRO A 77 7.20 -15.31 -28.64
CA PRO A 77 8.38 -14.49 -28.44
C PRO A 77 7.99 -13.13 -27.86
N VAL A 78 8.68 -12.73 -26.80
CA VAL A 78 8.51 -11.44 -26.14
C VAL A 78 9.83 -10.67 -26.19
N LEU A 79 9.72 -9.41 -26.59
CA LEU A 79 10.80 -8.42 -26.59
C LEU A 79 10.71 -7.61 -25.31
N TYR A 80 11.60 -7.84 -24.36
CA TYR A 80 11.69 -7.04 -23.15
C TYR A 80 12.61 -5.82 -23.41
N GLY A 81 12.11 -4.64 -23.08
CA GLY A 81 12.91 -3.41 -23.06
C GLY A 81 12.72 -2.46 -24.24
N LYS A 82 11.59 -2.52 -24.97
CA LYS A 82 11.14 -1.38 -25.77
C LYS A 82 9.89 -0.81 -25.10
N ALA A 83 10.09 0.18 -24.23
CA ALA A 83 8.98 1.01 -23.79
C ALA A 83 8.46 1.73 -25.05
N ALA A 84 7.26 1.39 -25.52
CA ALA A 84 6.71 1.96 -26.74
C ALA A 84 5.96 3.28 -26.47
N GLY A 85 6.03 3.80 -25.24
CA GLY A 85 5.49 5.10 -24.84
C GLY A 85 6.53 5.99 -24.17
N THR A 86 6.20 7.28 -24.09
CA THR A 86 6.95 8.27 -23.30
C THR A 86 7.04 7.77 -21.84
N PRO A 87 8.23 7.68 -21.23
CA PRO A 87 8.37 7.32 -19.82
C PRO A 87 7.66 8.32 -18.91
N TRP A 88 7.14 7.83 -17.78
CA TRP A 88 6.43 8.65 -16.80
C TRP A 88 7.26 8.80 -15.54
N THR A 89 7.40 10.03 -15.07
CA THR A 89 7.95 10.36 -13.74
C THR A 89 6.84 10.96 -12.90
N VAL A 90 6.53 10.33 -11.77
CA VAL A 90 5.48 10.79 -10.86
C VAL A 90 6.11 11.27 -9.56
N VAL A 91 5.72 12.47 -9.12
CA VAL A 91 6.27 13.15 -7.94
C VAL A 91 5.24 13.18 -6.83
N VAL A 92 5.61 12.69 -5.64
CA VAL A 92 4.74 12.73 -4.45
C VAL A 92 4.72 14.14 -3.87
N ALA A 93 3.60 14.53 -3.25
CA ALA A 93 3.50 15.78 -2.50
C ALA A 93 4.56 15.85 -1.39
N GLY A 94 5.10 17.04 -1.10
CA GLY A 94 6.10 17.25 -0.04
C GLY A 94 7.56 17.11 -0.48
N VAL A 95 7.82 16.80 -1.76
CA VAL A 95 9.14 16.97 -2.36
C VAL A 95 9.54 18.44 -2.38
N ASP A 96 10.79 18.74 -2.04
CA ASP A 96 11.34 20.10 -2.09
C ASP A 96 11.23 20.67 -3.52
N PRO A 97 10.66 21.87 -3.72
CA PRO A 97 10.58 22.52 -5.04
C PRO A 97 11.91 22.61 -5.78
N ALA A 98 13.04 22.71 -5.08
CA ALA A 98 14.37 22.74 -5.70
C ALA A 98 14.78 21.39 -6.33
N SER A 99 14.15 20.29 -5.91
CA SER A 99 14.42 18.93 -6.39
C SER A 99 13.42 18.46 -7.46
N LEU A 100 12.50 19.32 -7.88
CA LEU A 100 11.53 18.99 -8.92
C LEU A 100 12.21 18.83 -10.29
N PRO A 101 11.80 17.84 -11.10
CA PRO A 101 12.22 17.80 -12.50
C PRO A 101 11.81 19.09 -13.21
N ALA A 102 12.63 19.56 -14.15
CA ALA A 102 12.25 20.70 -14.99
C ALA A 102 10.97 20.35 -15.77
N ALA A 103 9.94 21.18 -15.65
CA ALA A 103 8.72 21.01 -16.42
C ALA A 103 9.02 21.21 -17.91
N GLY A 104 8.61 20.27 -18.76
CA GLY A 104 8.67 20.42 -20.22
C GLY A 104 9.77 19.66 -20.95
N ASP A 105 10.43 18.69 -20.31
CA ASP A 105 11.20 17.69 -21.07
C ASP A 105 10.24 16.86 -21.92
N ARG A 106 10.30 17.00 -23.25
CA ARG A 106 9.35 16.35 -24.18
C ARG A 106 9.50 14.83 -24.20
N ASP A 107 10.61 14.33 -23.67
CA ASP A 107 10.93 12.91 -23.64
C ASP A 107 10.39 12.21 -22.39
N VAL A 108 9.90 12.95 -21.37
CA VAL A 108 9.37 12.37 -20.12
C VAL A 108 8.10 13.11 -19.66
N GLU A 109 7.02 12.36 -19.42
CA GLU A 109 5.80 12.90 -18.81
C GLU A 109 5.99 13.03 -17.29
N VAL A 110 6.05 14.26 -16.78
CA VAL A 110 6.22 14.52 -15.34
C VAL A 110 4.88 14.95 -14.72
N ARG A 111 4.36 14.15 -13.78
CA ARG A 111 3.05 14.35 -13.14
C ARG A 111 3.15 14.36 -11.62
N TRP A 112 2.19 14.99 -10.94
CA TRP A 112 2.00 14.83 -9.49
C TRP A 112 1.29 13.51 -9.18
N LEU A 113 1.66 12.84 -8.08
CA LEU A 113 0.90 11.74 -7.51
C LEU A 113 -0.31 12.31 -6.76
N ALA A 114 -1.36 12.61 -7.49
CA ALA A 114 -2.63 13.10 -6.97
C ALA A 114 -3.80 12.57 -7.81
N PRO A 115 -5.05 12.64 -7.32
CA PRO A 115 -6.20 12.25 -8.13
C PRO A 115 -6.18 12.95 -9.49
N GLY A 116 -6.25 12.15 -10.56
CA GLY A 116 -6.21 12.64 -11.95
C GLY A 116 -4.81 12.92 -12.53
N PHE A 117 -3.73 12.66 -11.76
CA PHE A 117 -2.34 12.77 -12.19
C PHE A 117 -2.04 14.09 -12.94
N PRO A 118 -2.24 15.26 -12.30
CA PRO A 118 -2.05 16.55 -12.94
C PRO A 118 -0.58 16.79 -13.30
N ASP A 119 -0.38 17.64 -14.30
CA ASP A 119 0.96 18.05 -14.76
C ASP A 119 1.76 18.71 -13.63
N ILE A 120 3.09 18.48 -13.59
CA ILE A 120 3.97 19.05 -12.57
C ILE A 120 3.99 20.58 -12.56
N ALA A 121 3.65 21.22 -13.68
CA ALA A 121 3.52 22.68 -13.79
C ALA A 121 2.32 23.23 -12.99
N GLN A 122 1.35 22.38 -12.62
CA GLN A 122 0.27 22.77 -11.73
C GLN A 122 0.77 22.88 -10.28
N PRO A 123 0.13 23.72 -9.43
CA PRO A 123 0.50 23.81 -8.03
C PRO A 123 0.44 22.45 -7.34
N ALA A 124 1.36 22.24 -6.40
CA ALA A 124 1.45 20.98 -5.66
C ALA A 124 0.10 20.64 -4.99
N PRO A 125 -0.32 19.37 -5.02
CA PRO A 125 -1.56 18.95 -4.40
C PRO A 125 -1.51 19.16 -2.89
N HIS A 126 -2.63 19.60 -2.31
CA HIS A 126 -2.78 19.87 -0.88
C HIS A 126 -3.65 18.79 -0.23
N GLY A 127 -3.36 18.48 1.04
CA GLY A 127 -4.17 17.56 1.84
C GLY A 127 -3.67 16.11 1.85
N PRO A 128 -4.41 15.21 2.52
CA PRO A 128 -4.01 13.80 2.65
C PRO A 128 -4.13 13.09 1.31
N VAL A 129 -2.99 12.66 0.77
CA VAL A 129 -2.91 11.93 -0.49
C VAL A 129 -2.71 10.44 -0.18
N PRO A 130 -3.63 9.54 -0.54
CA PRO A 130 -3.50 8.11 -0.27
C PRO A 130 -2.48 7.48 -1.23
N PHE A 131 -1.21 7.60 -0.86
CA PHE A 131 -0.04 7.24 -1.67
C PHE A 131 -0.14 5.86 -2.31
N ALA A 132 -0.36 4.80 -1.52
CA ALA A 132 -0.37 3.43 -2.02
C ALA A 132 -1.53 3.16 -3.00
N SER A 133 -2.71 3.72 -2.73
CA SER A 133 -3.89 3.56 -3.58
C SER A 133 -3.72 4.26 -4.92
N LEU A 134 -3.20 5.48 -4.94
CA LEU A 134 -2.95 6.23 -6.17
C LEU A 134 -1.86 5.57 -7.01
N LEU A 135 -0.85 5.00 -6.38
CA LEU A 135 0.20 4.28 -7.09
C LEU A 135 -0.33 2.99 -7.75
N ARG A 136 -1.21 2.25 -7.06
CA ARG A 136 -1.90 1.09 -7.63
C ARG A 136 -2.84 1.49 -8.77
N GLN A 137 -3.56 2.61 -8.63
CA GLN A 137 -4.40 3.15 -9.71
C GLN A 137 -3.55 3.51 -10.93
N LEU A 138 -2.45 4.23 -10.75
CA LEU A 138 -1.53 4.59 -11.82
C LEU A 138 -0.98 3.36 -12.55
N ASP A 139 -0.57 2.34 -11.78
CA ASP A 139 -0.08 1.08 -12.33
C ASP A 139 -1.15 0.30 -13.12
N ALA A 140 -2.43 0.43 -12.76
CA ALA A 140 -3.53 -0.19 -13.48
C ALA A 140 -3.91 0.58 -14.76
N GLU A 141 -3.81 1.92 -14.75
CA GLU A 141 -4.19 2.78 -15.88
C GLU A 141 -3.09 2.92 -16.94
N LEU A 142 -1.81 2.87 -16.55
CA LEU A 142 -0.71 2.98 -17.49
C LEU A 142 -0.54 1.71 -18.33
N PRO A 143 -0.28 1.82 -19.65
CA PRO A 143 0.20 0.70 -20.45
C PRO A 143 1.43 0.01 -19.83
N ALA A 144 1.49 -1.32 -19.96
CA ALA A 144 2.49 -2.16 -19.28
C ALA A 144 3.94 -1.94 -19.78
N ASP A 145 4.10 -1.31 -20.93
CA ASP A 145 5.39 -1.01 -21.55
C ASP A 145 5.96 0.35 -21.13
N ILE A 146 5.20 1.20 -20.43
CA ILE A 146 5.69 2.49 -19.94
C ILE A 146 6.57 2.31 -18.71
N ALA A 147 7.82 2.79 -18.81
CA ALA A 147 8.72 2.87 -17.66
C ALA A 147 8.20 3.94 -16.67
N LEU A 148 8.14 3.55 -15.40
CA LEU A 148 7.62 4.40 -14.32
C LEU A 148 8.73 4.70 -13.31
N THR A 149 9.00 5.98 -13.13
CA THR A 149 9.86 6.51 -12.07
C THR A 149 8.99 7.20 -11.03
N VAL A 150 9.19 6.91 -9.75
CA VAL A 150 8.46 7.52 -8.64
C VAL A 150 9.43 8.28 -7.74
N ARG A 151 9.23 9.59 -7.63
CA ARG A 151 9.98 10.49 -6.76
C ARG A 151 9.25 10.71 -5.45
N VAL A 152 9.90 10.32 -4.36
CA VAL A 152 9.30 10.24 -3.03
C VAL A 152 10.12 11.11 -2.05
N PRO A 153 9.46 11.90 -1.18
CA PRO A 153 10.17 12.62 -0.12
C PRO A 153 10.78 11.66 0.91
N GLU A 154 11.75 12.14 1.69
CA GLU A 154 12.38 11.35 2.76
C GLU A 154 11.37 10.92 3.85
N ARG A 155 10.34 11.75 4.10
CA ARG A 155 9.23 11.42 5.01
C ARG A 155 7.92 11.34 4.26
N LEU A 156 7.35 10.14 4.26
CA LEU A 156 6.01 9.84 3.77
C LEU A 156 5.02 9.73 4.93
N GLU A 157 3.84 10.28 4.73
CA GLU A 157 2.69 10.12 5.62
C GLU A 157 1.67 9.16 4.99
N HIS A 158 0.78 8.58 5.80
CA HIS A 158 -0.30 7.68 5.34
C HIS A 158 0.18 6.41 4.60
N ALA A 159 1.39 5.93 4.91
CA ALA A 159 1.83 4.62 4.45
C ALA A 159 1.04 3.50 5.16
N ASP A 160 0.61 2.48 4.41
CA ASP A 160 -0.17 1.33 4.90
C ASP A 160 0.70 0.24 5.55
N ALA A 161 1.95 0.58 5.92
CA ALA A 161 2.98 -0.33 6.45
C ALA A 161 3.25 -1.58 5.59
N GLN A 162 2.82 -1.58 4.32
CA GLN A 162 3.05 -2.63 3.35
C GLN A 162 3.80 -2.06 2.15
N LEU A 163 4.66 -2.88 1.55
CA LEU A 163 5.28 -2.53 0.27
C LEU A 163 4.20 -2.61 -0.82
N PRO A 164 4.00 -1.54 -1.63
CA PRO A 164 3.06 -1.60 -2.73
C PRO A 164 3.54 -2.63 -3.76
N VAL A 165 2.69 -3.60 -4.07
CA VAL A 165 2.90 -4.60 -5.13
C VAL A 165 2.33 -4.04 -6.42
N LEU A 166 3.18 -3.89 -7.44
CA LEU A 166 2.84 -3.31 -8.75
C LEU A 166 3.14 -4.31 -9.86
N SER A 167 2.41 -4.21 -10.98
CA SER A 167 2.55 -5.07 -12.15
C SER A 167 3.83 -4.80 -12.95
N ARG A 168 4.43 -3.62 -12.78
CA ARG A 168 5.69 -3.21 -13.43
C ARG A 168 6.83 -2.97 -12.43
N LYS A 169 8.07 -3.01 -12.92
CA LYS A 169 9.22 -2.56 -12.15
C LYS A 169 9.23 -1.03 -12.10
N VAL A 170 9.28 -0.49 -10.89
CA VAL A 170 9.33 0.96 -10.65
C VAL A 170 10.75 1.37 -10.27
N ASP A 171 11.23 2.46 -10.84
CA ASP A 171 12.45 3.14 -10.38
C ASP A 171 12.09 4.12 -9.25
N TRP A 172 12.65 3.89 -8.06
CA TRP A 172 12.34 4.66 -6.88
C TRP A 172 13.45 5.67 -6.59
N GLN A 173 13.10 6.95 -6.53
CA GLN A 173 14.03 8.04 -6.28
C GLN A 173 13.62 8.78 -5.00
N VAL A 174 14.39 8.61 -3.93
CA VAL A 174 14.20 9.38 -2.69
C VAL A 174 14.86 10.73 -2.87
N VAL A 175 14.09 11.81 -2.64
CA VAL A 175 14.53 13.19 -2.81
C VAL A 175 14.26 13.99 -1.53
N PRO A 176 15.02 15.07 -1.26
CA PRO A 176 14.78 15.93 -0.12
C PRO A 176 13.33 16.41 -0.07
N GLY A 177 12.74 16.37 1.12
CA GLY A 177 11.35 16.76 1.34
C GLY A 177 10.67 15.95 2.44
N ALA A 178 9.54 16.44 2.90
CA ALA A 178 8.68 15.77 3.85
C ALA A 178 7.22 16.06 3.53
N MET A 179 6.38 15.02 3.51
CA MET A 179 4.93 15.24 3.48
C MET A 179 4.50 16.06 4.70
N PRO A 180 3.53 16.98 4.56
CA PRO A 180 3.00 17.71 5.68
C PRO A 180 2.38 16.72 6.69
N GLN A 181 3.01 16.60 7.85
CA GLN A 181 2.45 15.83 8.97
C GLN A 181 1.31 16.66 9.57
N PRO A 182 0.10 16.12 9.74
CA PRO A 182 -0.92 16.76 10.55
C PRO A 182 -0.30 17.06 11.92
N PRO A 183 -0.42 18.27 12.48
CA PRO A 183 0.07 18.53 13.82
C PRO A 183 -0.60 17.52 14.75
N ILE A 184 0.18 16.60 15.30
CA ILE A 184 -0.27 15.78 16.42
C ILE A 184 -0.47 16.79 17.55
N ALA A 185 -1.72 17.12 17.86
CA ALA A 185 -2.03 17.99 18.97
C ALA A 185 -1.46 17.32 20.23
N ALA A 186 -0.33 17.82 20.71
CA ALA A 186 0.23 17.42 21.98
C ALA A 186 -0.82 17.77 23.04
N THR A 187 -1.56 16.77 23.50
CA THR A 187 -2.53 16.96 24.56
C THR A 187 -1.71 17.18 25.82
N ALA A 188 -1.85 18.36 26.43
CA ALA A 188 -1.17 18.65 27.68
C ALA A 188 -1.59 17.59 28.73
N PRO A 189 -0.65 17.00 29.46
CA PRO A 189 -0.97 16.00 30.46
C PRO A 189 -1.86 16.61 31.55
N PRO A 190 -2.90 15.88 32.04
CA PRO A 190 -3.87 16.45 32.96
C PRO A 190 -3.27 16.67 34.35
N LEU A 191 -3.74 17.71 35.03
CA LEU A 191 -3.53 17.91 36.47
C LEU A 191 -4.54 17.05 37.24
N LEU A 192 -4.11 16.34 38.29
CA LEU A 192 -4.97 15.50 39.12
C LEU A 192 -5.23 16.15 40.47
N HIS A 193 -6.50 16.35 40.80
CA HIS A 193 -6.95 16.80 42.10
C HIS A 193 -7.55 15.62 42.87
N VAL A 194 -6.79 15.01 43.77
CA VAL A 194 -7.13 13.74 44.41
C VAL A 194 -7.75 13.96 45.78
N VAL A 195 -8.98 13.49 45.97
CA VAL A 195 -9.67 13.42 47.26
C VAL A 195 -9.55 11.99 47.78
N ALA A 196 -8.93 11.84 48.95
CA ALA A 196 -8.62 10.55 49.55
C ALA A 196 -8.75 10.60 51.07
N SER A 197 -9.15 9.49 51.69
CA SER A 197 -9.19 9.33 53.14
C SER A 197 -7.79 9.30 53.75
N ASP A 198 -7.69 9.55 55.07
CA ASP A 198 -6.48 9.39 55.87
C ASP A 198 -6.64 8.14 56.77
N PRO A 199 -5.82 7.07 56.63
CA PRO A 199 -4.63 6.96 55.77
C PRO A 199 -4.95 6.82 54.27
N ALA A 200 -4.03 7.34 53.45
CA ALA A 200 -4.18 7.36 52.00
C ALA A 200 -4.36 5.96 51.39
N PRO A 201 -5.31 5.77 50.46
CA PRO A 201 -5.57 4.48 49.84
C PRO A 201 -4.41 4.04 48.94
N PRO A 202 -4.15 2.73 48.80
CA PRO A 202 -3.09 2.19 47.94
C PRO A 202 -3.16 2.69 46.49
N ALA A 203 -4.37 2.97 45.99
CA ALA A 203 -4.64 3.51 44.66
C ALA A 203 -3.82 4.78 44.32
N LEU A 204 -3.52 5.62 45.32
CA LEU A 204 -2.77 6.86 45.14
C LEU A 204 -1.37 6.62 44.56
N ARG A 205 -0.73 5.47 44.87
CA ARG A 205 0.60 5.13 44.35
C ARG A 205 0.60 4.99 42.82
N TYR A 206 -0.47 4.42 42.27
CA TYR A 206 -0.60 4.18 40.84
C TYR A 206 -0.92 5.48 40.09
N LEU A 207 -1.72 6.35 40.70
CA LEU A 207 -1.99 7.67 40.14
C LEU A 207 -0.72 8.52 40.05
N ARG A 208 0.12 8.51 41.10
CA ARG A 208 1.43 9.18 41.07
C ARG A 208 2.37 8.57 40.03
N ALA A 209 2.38 7.25 39.88
CA ALA A 209 3.16 6.60 38.84
C ALA A 209 2.69 6.99 37.43
N ALA A 210 1.38 7.08 37.22
CA ALA A 210 0.79 7.50 35.95
C ALA A 210 1.12 8.96 35.62
N THR A 211 1.02 9.89 36.58
CA THR A 211 1.41 11.28 36.33
C THR A 211 2.90 11.44 36.04
N HIS A 212 3.75 10.67 36.71
CA HIS A 212 5.18 10.63 36.46
C HIS A 212 5.55 10.04 35.08
N ALA A 213 4.68 9.21 34.49
CA ALA A 213 4.83 8.74 33.13
C ALA A 213 4.36 9.77 32.08
N TRP A 214 3.43 10.66 32.45
CA TRP A 214 2.90 11.69 31.56
C TRP A 214 3.73 12.97 31.52
N TRP A 215 4.42 13.29 32.60
CA TRP A 215 5.25 14.48 32.71
C TRP A 215 6.74 14.13 32.58
N PRO A 216 7.49 14.77 31.67
CA PRO A 216 8.91 14.48 31.48
C PRO A 216 9.80 14.98 32.65
N ASP A 217 9.34 15.99 33.39
CA ASP A 217 10.03 16.53 34.57
C ASP A 217 9.43 15.96 35.88
N PRO A 218 10.23 15.29 36.73
CA PRO A 218 9.76 14.68 37.98
C PRO A 218 9.19 15.67 39.01
N ASP A 219 9.73 16.89 39.08
CA ASP A 219 9.26 17.89 40.04
C ASP A 219 7.89 18.43 39.61
N ALA A 220 7.74 18.67 38.31
CA ALA A 220 6.48 19.06 37.71
C ALA A 220 5.42 17.94 37.78
N ALA A 221 5.83 16.68 37.61
CA ALA A 221 4.95 15.51 37.80
C ALA A 221 4.41 15.40 39.24
N SER A 222 5.23 15.76 40.23
CA SER A 222 4.86 15.76 41.64
C SER A 222 3.90 16.90 41.96
N ALA A 223 4.11 18.08 41.36
CA ALA A 223 3.20 19.23 41.48
C ALA A 223 1.86 19.01 40.74
N ALA A 224 1.83 18.13 39.74
CA ALA A 224 0.62 17.80 38.98
C ALA A 224 -0.41 16.96 39.77
N VAL A 225 -0.07 16.47 40.98
CA VAL A 225 -0.99 15.72 41.85
C VAL A 225 -1.20 16.48 43.16
N THR A 226 -2.37 17.07 43.32
CA THR A 226 -2.75 17.77 44.55
C THR A 226 -3.65 16.88 45.39
N LEU A 227 -3.28 16.66 46.65
CA LEU A 227 -4.14 15.99 47.63
C LEU A 227 -5.02 17.02 48.35
N SER A 228 -6.31 16.73 48.43
CA SER A 228 -7.28 17.57 49.13
C SER A 228 -8.13 16.76 50.08
N THR A 229 -8.53 17.41 51.17
CA THR A 229 -9.63 16.94 52.00
C THR A 229 -10.95 17.03 51.22
N PRO A 230 -11.99 16.25 51.58
CA PRO A 230 -13.30 16.28 50.92
C PRO A 230 -14.02 17.62 51.09
N ALA A 231 -13.61 18.61 50.29
CA ALA A 231 -14.18 19.96 50.20
C ALA A 231 -15.04 20.14 48.94
N GLY A 232 -15.13 19.11 48.09
CA GLY A 232 -16.17 18.99 47.08
C GLY A 232 -15.98 19.79 45.78
N SER A 233 -14.77 20.25 45.44
CA SER A 233 -14.50 20.83 44.10
C SER A 233 -13.03 20.71 43.71
N ALA A 234 -12.73 20.86 42.42
CA ALA A 234 -11.38 20.91 41.87
C ALA A 234 -11.19 22.17 41.00
N PRO A 235 -9.94 22.57 40.70
CA PRO A 235 -9.67 23.58 39.67
C PRO A 235 -10.27 23.19 38.31
N ALA A 236 -10.69 24.18 37.51
CA ALA A 236 -11.41 23.93 36.24
C ALA A 236 -10.58 23.19 35.18
N ASP A 237 -9.26 23.27 35.26
CA ASP A 237 -8.27 22.62 34.39
C ASP A 237 -7.78 21.27 34.95
N ALA A 238 -8.26 20.87 36.13
CA ALA A 238 -7.88 19.62 36.78
C ALA A 238 -8.96 18.54 36.62
N VAL A 239 -8.50 17.29 36.62
CA VAL A 239 -9.36 16.11 36.75
C VAL A 239 -9.53 15.81 38.23
N LEU A 240 -10.77 15.80 38.71
CA LEU A 240 -11.10 15.41 40.07
C LEU A 240 -11.00 13.88 40.19
N VAL A 241 -10.17 13.37 41.10
CA VAL A 241 -10.07 11.94 41.38
C VAL A 241 -10.60 11.66 42.78
N TRP A 242 -11.76 11.02 42.88
CA TRP A 242 -12.43 10.73 44.14
C TRP A 242 -12.20 9.29 44.56
N LEU A 243 -11.38 9.09 45.59
CA LEU A 243 -11.01 7.77 46.12
C LEU A 243 -11.72 7.43 47.44
N GLU A 244 -12.41 8.38 48.05
CA GLU A 244 -13.13 8.19 49.30
C GLU A 244 -14.42 7.40 49.08
N PRO A 245 -14.62 6.25 49.76
CA PRO A 245 -15.81 5.42 49.57
C PRO A 245 -17.07 6.12 50.08
N GLY A 246 -18.22 5.81 49.47
CA GLY A 246 -19.51 6.36 49.85
C GLY A 246 -20.14 7.23 48.77
N GLU A 247 -21.15 8.00 49.16
CA GLU A 247 -21.91 8.84 48.24
C GLU A 247 -21.11 10.10 47.87
N LEU A 248 -21.05 10.40 46.58
CA LEU A 248 -20.38 11.58 46.07
C LEU A 248 -21.08 12.85 46.59
N PRO A 249 -20.39 13.77 47.29
CA PRO A 249 -21.01 14.95 47.87
C PRO A 249 -21.67 15.86 46.82
N PRO A 250 -22.78 16.56 47.17
CA PRO A 250 -23.50 17.43 46.24
C PRO A 250 -22.62 18.52 45.60
N ALA A 251 -21.64 19.05 46.34
CA ALA A 251 -20.70 20.03 45.81
C ALA A 251 -19.83 19.46 44.66
N ALA A 252 -19.30 18.24 44.83
CA ALA A 252 -18.50 17.58 43.79
C ALA A 252 -19.37 17.26 42.58
N ARG A 253 -20.60 16.80 42.82
CA ARG A 253 -21.58 16.56 41.76
C ARG A 253 -21.90 17.84 40.97
N ALA A 254 -22.11 18.96 41.65
CA ALA A 254 -22.40 20.24 41.02
C ALA A 254 -21.21 20.74 40.18
N TRP A 255 -19.98 20.59 40.69
CA TRP A 255 -18.76 20.92 39.95
C TRP A 255 -18.62 20.12 38.67
N ILE A 256 -18.89 18.81 38.71
CA ILE A 256 -18.92 17.98 37.50
C ILE A 256 -20.02 18.46 36.56
N ALA A 257 -21.23 18.72 37.07
CA ALA A 257 -22.35 19.17 36.26
C ALA A 257 -22.06 20.49 35.50
N ASP A 258 -21.19 21.35 36.03
CA ASP A 258 -20.77 22.61 35.40
C ASP A 258 -19.71 22.45 34.30
N GLY A 259 -19.15 21.25 34.12
CA GLY A 259 -18.15 20.97 33.07
C GLY A 259 -16.93 20.19 33.53
N GLY A 260 -16.83 19.91 34.83
CA GLY A 260 -15.70 19.16 35.39
C GLY A 260 -15.60 17.72 34.87
N THR A 261 -14.39 17.18 34.85
CA THR A 261 -14.14 15.75 34.60
C THR A 261 -13.73 15.06 35.89
N ALA A 262 -14.43 13.97 36.25
CA ALA A 262 -14.15 13.22 37.46
C ALA A 262 -13.87 11.73 37.19
N LEU A 263 -12.88 11.19 37.90
CA LEU A 263 -12.58 9.77 38.03
C LEU A 263 -12.98 9.30 39.43
N LEU A 264 -13.89 8.35 39.53
CA LEU A 264 -14.42 7.83 40.79
C LEU A 264 -13.94 6.41 41.03
N ALA A 265 -13.52 6.12 42.26
CA ALA A 265 -13.22 4.76 42.68
C ALA A 265 -14.47 3.87 42.69
N ALA A 266 -14.29 2.55 42.64
CA ALA A 266 -15.38 1.57 42.56
C ALA A 266 -16.36 1.62 43.74
N ALA A 267 -15.88 2.05 44.92
CA ALA A 267 -16.71 2.17 46.12
C ALA A 267 -17.50 3.50 46.19
N VAL A 268 -17.45 4.34 45.15
CA VAL A 268 -18.16 5.61 45.10
C VAL A 268 -19.51 5.44 44.41
N SER A 269 -20.58 5.86 45.08
CA SER A 269 -21.92 5.90 44.52
C SER A 269 -22.29 7.34 44.13
N LEU A 270 -23.00 7.48 43.01
CA LEU A 270 -23.73 8.71 42.69
C LEU A 270 -25.20 8.47 43.06
N SER A 271 -25.84 9.44 43.70
CA SER A 271 -27.29 9.45 43.83
C SER A 271 -27.93 9.62 42.45
N ASP A 272 -28.97 8.88 42.12
CA ASP A 272 -29.68 8.98 40.83
C ASP A 272 -28.74 9.14 39.60
N PRO A 273 -27.87 8.15 39.34
CA PRO A 273 -26.91 8.24 38.23
C PRO A 273 -27.64 8.07 36.89
N PRO A 274 -27.30 8.88 35.87
CA PRO A 274 -27.69 8.56 34.51
C PRO A 274 -27.07 7.22 34.08
N ALA A 275 -27.63 6.60 33.04
CA ALA A 275 -27.14 5.32 32.53
C ALA A 275 -25.63 5.39 32.25
N MET A 276 -24.87 4.48 32.87
CA MET A 276 -23.43 4.36 32.67
C MET A 276 -23.15 3.42 31.51
N VAL A 277 -22.21 3.79 30.64
CA VAL A 277 -21.81 3.03 29.46
C VAL A 277 -20.40 2.51 29.65
N ALA A 278 -20.10 1.33 29.12
CA ALA A 278 -18.76 0.77 29.15
C ALA A 278 -17.75 1.72 28.47
N ALA A 279 -16.77 2.19 29.24
CA ALA A 279 -15.74 3.13 28.76
C ALA A 279 -14.40 2.43 28.52
N TRP A 280 -14.09 1.39 29.30
CA TRP A 280 -12.82 0.68 29.20
C TRP A 280 -12.96 -0.79 29.58
N ARG A 281 -12.38 -1.68 28.77
CA ARG A 281 -12.30 -3.13 29.00
C ARG A 281 -10.84 -3.59 28.94
N ASP A 282 -10.51 -4.65 29.67
CA ASP A 282 -9.23 -5.35 29.55
C ASP A 282 -9.16 -6.23 28.29
N ALA A 283 -8.01 -6.89 28.08
CA ALA A 283 -7.77 -7.76 26.94
C ALA A 283 -8.73 -8.97 26.89
N ASP A 284 -9.27 -9.39 28.03
CA ASP A 284 -10.23 -10.48 28.16
C ASP A 284 -11.69 -10.00 28.01
N GLY A 285 -11.89 -8.70 27.72
CA GLY A 285 -13.18 -8.08 27.53
C GLY A 285 -13.91 -7.72 28.83
N THR A 286 -13.24 -7.83 29.99
CA THR A 286 -13.84 -7.49 31.27
C THR A 286 -13.89 -5.98 31.48
N LEU A 287 -15.01 -5.49 32.00
CA LEU A 287 -15.21 -4.05 32.22
C LEU A 287 -14.32 -3.53 33.35
N LEU A 288 -13.47 -2.54 33.06
CA LEU A 288 -12.57 -1.85 33.99
C LEU A 288 -13.11 -0.49 34.43
N ALA A 289 -13.78 0.22 33.52
CA ALA A 289 -14.39 1.51 33.80
C ALA A 289 -15.65 1.73 32.97
N GLU A 290 -16.59 2.44 33.57
CA GLU A 290 -17.80 2.92 32.95
C GLU A 290 -17.84 4.44 33.00
N ALA A 291 -18.49 5.07 32.03
CA ALA A 291 -18.57 6.51 31.94
C ALA A 291 -19.99 6.97 31.64
N THR A 292 -20.28 8.18 32.08
CA THR A 292 -21.52 8.87 31.74
C THR A 292 -21.29 10.38 31.70
N MET A 293 -22.19 11.09 31.04
CA MET A 293 -22.23 12.54 31.10
C MET A 293 -23.09 12.96 32.28
N LEU A 294 -22.61 13.95 33.02
CA LEU A 294 -23.34 14.55 34.13
C LEU A 294 -23.38 16.06 33.90
N GLY A 295 -24.53 16.60 33.52
CA GLY A 295 -24.64 17.99 33.09
C GLY A 295 -23.77 18.27 31.85
N ARG A 296 -22.84 19.23 31.97
CA ARG A 296 -21.84 19.55 30.93
C ARG A 296 -20.52 18.79 31.11
N GLY A 297 -20.34 18.11 32.23
CA GLY A 297 -19.11 17.39 32.54
C GLY A 297 -19.22 15.88 32.33
N ARG A 298 -18.14 15.20 32.71
CA ARG A 298 -17.97 13.77 32.47
C ARG A 298 -17.56 13.05 33.74
N VAL A 299 -18.18 11.90 33.97
CA VAL A 299 -17.82 10.99 35.06
C VAL A 299 -17.30 9.70 34.47
N VAL A 300 -16.18 9.22 34.99
CA VAL A 300 -15.67 7.87 34.77
C VAL A 300 -15.60 7.18 36.13
N ARG A 301 -16.30 6.07 36.30
CA ARG A 301 -16.23 5.23 37.50
C ARG A 301 -15.48 3.95 37.18
N LEU A 302 -14.52 3.61 38.02
CA LEU A 302 -13.85 2.32 37.95
C LEU A 302 -14.78 1.25 38.49
N THR A 303 -14.83 0.08 37.86
CA THR A 303 -15.66 -1.04 38.34
C THR A 303 -14.92 -1.91 39.35
N ARG A 304 -13.63 -1.66 39.54
CA ARG A 304 -12.70 -2.41 40.40
C ARG A 304 -11.75 -1.44 41.12
N PRO A 305 -11.19 -1.82 42.28
CA PRO A 305 -10.13 -1.05 42.91
C PRO A 305 -8.88 -0.97 42.01
N LEU A 306 -8.14 0.14 42.11
CA LEU A 306 -6.84 0.37 41.46
C LEU A 306 -5.71 -0.42 42.13
#